data_AF-A0A1M6ZJT7-F1
#
_entry.id   AF-A0A1M6ZJT7-F1
#
_cell.length_a   1.000
_cell.length_b   1.000
_cell.length_c   1.000
_cell.angle_alpha   90.00
_cell.angle_beta   90.00
_cell.angle_gamma   90.00
#
_symmetry.space_group_name_H-M   'P 1'
#
loop_
_entity.id
_entity.type
_entity.pdbx_description
1 polymer ?
#
loop_
_entity_poly.entity_id
_entity_poly.type
_entity_poly.pdbx_seq_one_letter_code
_entity_poly.pdbx_strand_id
1 'polypeptide(L)'
;MLQVGLTGGIGSGKSTVARRLVARGAVLVDADVLAREVVAAGTDGFAAVVAEFGERVVGPDGELDRPALGAIVFNDDAARAKLNGIVHPRVRERANQLVAEAPPDAIVVQDVPLLVEGGMAARFALVVVVHADVETRVARLVGQRGMAEDDARARIAAQADEAARRAVADAWLDNCGGPEELEAAVDRLWDERLVPFEANLRAGRPAVARPGLHPADPAWAAAGARLVARVAHAAGELARGVEHIGPTAVPDLPAPDVVEIQLGVSSLSNAVTLRDNLAAVGFVPDPSGDDAETRCFRSADPARPAKLQVREAGSDRWRAALLARDWLRADAGARAERARHDAERAAGAGDDQYAELERRWWEDVAVIAAGWAASSGWAPSLH
;
A
#
# COMPACT_ATOMS: atom_id res chain seq x y z
N MET A 1 -1.83 -2.46 16.13
CA MET A 1 -2.50 -3.28 15.11
C MET A 1 -1.93 -2.99 13.73
N LEU A 2 -1.74 -4.04 12.92
CA LEU A 2 -1.34 -3.95 11.52
C LEU A 2 -2.58 -4.11 10.63
N GLN A 3 -2.80 -3.17 9.70
CA GLN A 3 -3.92 -3.25 8.74
C GLN A 3 -3.42 -3.73 7.37
N VAL A 4 -3.96 -4.87 6.92
CA VAL A 4 -3.57 -5.56 5.69
C VAL A 4 -4.77 -5.59 4.73
N GLY A 5 -4.59 -5.10 3.51
CA GLY A 5 -5.58 -5.24 2.44
C GLY A 5 -5.41 -6.59 1.75
N LEU A 6 -6.48 -7.35 1.59
CA LEU A 6 -6.50 -8.61 0.85
C LEU A 6 -7.39 -8.46 -0.38
N THR A 7 -6.86 -8.74 -1.55
CA THR A 7 -7.62 -8.69 -2.79
C THR A 7 -7.18 -9.76 -3.80
N GLY A 8 -7.92 -9.90 -4.88
CA GLY A 8 -7.69 -10.90 -5.90
C GLY A 8 -8.85 -10.97 -6.88
N GLY A 9 -8.55 -11.31 -8.14
CA GLY A 9 -9.58 -11.47 -9.16
C GLY A 9 -10.57 -12.59 -8.82
N ILE A 10 -11.77 -12.54 -9.40
CA ILE A 10 -12.77 -13.60 -9.25
C ILE A 10 -12.16 -14.96 -9.62
N GLY A 11 -12.30 -15.96 -8.74
CA GLY A 11 -11.71 -17.29 -8.94
C GLY A 11 -10.24 -17.44 -8.54
N SER A 12 -9.58 -16.39 -8.02
CA SER A 12 -8.15 -16.46 -7.65
C SER A 12 -7.87 -17.22 -6.36
N GLY A 13 -8.88 -17.54 -5.55
CA GLY A 13 -8.71 -18.25 -4.27
C GLY A 13 -8.50 -17.34 -3.05
N LYS A 14 -8.86 -16.05 -3.14
CA LYS A 14 -8.86 -15.08 -2.04
C LYS A 14 -9.46 -15.62 -0.73
N SER A 15 -10.61 -16.28 -0.79
CA SER A 15 -11.27 -16.86 0.40
C SER A 15 -10.45 -17.99 1.04
N THR A 16 -9.62 -18.71 0.28
CA THR A 16 -8.70 -19.72 0.83
C THR A 16 -7.58 -19.05 1.62
N VAL A 17 -6.99 -17.99 1.08
CA VAL A 17 -5.99 -17.18 1.79
C VAL A 17 -6.57 -16.54 3.05
N ALA A 18 -7.77 -15.95 2.97
CA ALA A 18 -8.45 -15.35 4.12
C ALA A 18 -8.66 -16.38 5.24
N ARG A 19 -9.18 -17.58 4.93
CA ARG A 19 -9.34 -18.66 5.92
C ARG A 19 -8.02 -19.10 6.54
N ARG A 20 -6.95 -19.22 5.74
CA ARG A 20 -5.63 -19.59 6.26
C ARG A 20 -5.08 -18.53 7.20
N LEU A 21 -5.19 -17.24 6.85
CA LEU A 21 -4.78 -16.13 7.72
C LEU A 21 -5.57 -16.11 9.04
N VAL A 22 -6.88 -16.35 9.00
CA VAL A 22 -7.70 -16.48 10.23
C VAL A 22 -7.23 -17.65 11.08
N ALA A 23 -6.91 -18.81 10.47
CA ALA A 23 -6.36 -19.96 11.18
C ALA A 23 -5.00 -19.68 11.84
N ARG A 24 -4.25 -18.68 11.35
CA ARG A 24 -3.00 -18.20 11.94
C ARG A 24 -3.20 -17.13 13.03
N GLY A 25 -4.43 -16.66 13.24
CA GLY A 25 -4.78 -15.67 14.25
C GLY A 25 -5.12 -14.27 13.72
N ALA A 26 -5.26 -14.08 12.40
CA ALA A 26 -5.70 -12.81 11.84
C ALA A 26 -7.17 -12.51 12.19
N VAL A 27 -7.48 -11.24 12.42
CA VAL A 27 -8.86 -10.75 12.48
C VAL A 27 -9.29 -10.41 11.06
N LEU A 28 -10.32 -11.10 10.55
CA LEU A 28 -10.83 -10.85 9.20
C LEU A 28 -12.01 -9.87 9.23
N VAL A 29 -11.92 -8.84 8.40
CA VAL A 29 -13.02 -7.93 8.08
C VAL A 29 -13.39 -8.17 6.61
N ASP A 30 -14.46 -8.91 6.37
CA ASP A 30 -14.95 -9.22 5.03
C ASP A 30 -16.07 -8.24 4.64
N ALA A 31 -15.78 -7.35 3.69
CA ALA A 31 -16.73 -6.32 3.27
C ALA A 31 -18.02 -6.91 2.66
N ASP A 32 -17.96 -8.07 1.98
CA ASP A 32 -19.13 -8.73 1.41
C ASP A 32 -19.99 -9.34 2.52
N VAL A 33 -19.38 -9.93 3.54
CA VAL A 33 -20.11 -10.43 4.72
C VAL A 33 -20.76 -9.27 5.48
N LEU A 34 -20.03 -8.20 5.75
CA LEU A 34 -20.56 -7.03 6.43
C LEU A 34 -21.70 -6.38 5.65
N ALA A 35 -21.60 -6.27 4.33
CA ALA A 35 -22.67 -5.76 3.48
C ALA A 35 -23.96 -6.60 3.57
N ARG A 36 -23.85 -7.88 3.96
CA ARG A 36 -25.01 -8.74 4.21
C ARG A 36 -25.57 -8.54 5.61
N GLU A 37 -24.71 -8.47 6.61
CA GLU A 37 -25.08 -8.33 8.02
C GLU A 37 -25.81 -7.01 8.29
N VAL A 38 -25.32 -5.90 7.74
CA VAL A 38 -25.89 -4.56 8.03
C VAL A 38 -27.28 -4.33 7.44
N VAL A 39 -27.77 -5.24 6.59
CA VAL A 39 -29.11 -5.24 6.02
C VAL A 39 -29.89 -6.53 6.35
N ALA A 40 -29.43 -7.30 7.34
CA ALA A 40 -30.16 -8.46 7.82
C ALA A 40 -31.48 -8.05 8.50
N ALA A 41 -32.48 -8.93 8.48
CA ALA A 41 -33.78 -8.66 9.10
C ALA A 41 -33.62 -8.19 10.55
N GLY A 42 -34.37 -7.15 10.94
CA GLY A 42 -34.30 -6.54 12.27
C GLY A 42 -33.21 -5.48 12.47
N THR A 43 -32.39 -5.18 11.46
CA THR A 43 -31.41 -4.08 11.50
C THR A 43 -31.98 -2.76 10.97
N ASP A 44 -31.40 -1.64 11.40
CA ASP A 44 -31.73 -0.32 10.84
C ASP A 44 -31.43 -0.21 9.34
N GLY A 45 -30.46 -0.97 8.83
CA GLY A 45 -30.18 -1.01 7.40
C GLY A 45 -31.26 -1.75 6.61
N PHE A 46 -31.79 -2.85 7.15
CA PHE A 46 -32.96 -3.52 6.56
C PHE A 46 -34.16 -2.57 6.49
N ALA A 47 -34.50 -1.90 7.59
CA ALA A 47 -35.60 -0.95 7.63
C ALA A 47 -35.42 0.18 6.59
N ALA A 48 -34.21 0.72 6.45
CA ALA A 48 -33.90 1.74 5.46
C ALA A 48 -34.03 1.23 4.00
N VAL A 49 -33.59 0.00 3.73
CA VAL A 49 -33.74 -0.63 2.40
C VAL A 49 -35.21 -0.85 2.07
N VAL A 50 -36.01 -1.36 3.01
CA VAL A 50 -37.47 -1.55 2.81
C VAL A 50 -38.18 -0.22 2.61
N ALA A 51 -37.82 0.82 3.36
CA ALA A 51 -38.39 2.15 3.19
C ALA A 51 -38.12 2.74 1.80
N GLU A 52 -36.94 2.49 1.22
CA GLU A 52 -36.57 3.01 -0.10
C GLU A 52 -37.14 2.17 -1.26
N PHE A 53 -37.06 0.84 -1.17
CA PHE A 53 -37.37 -0.06 -2.29
C PHE A 53 -38.74 -0.75 -2.20
N GLY A 54 -39.44 -0.57 -1.08
CA GLY A 54 -40.76 -1.12 -0.77
C GLY A 54 -40.73 -2.57 -0.28
N GLU A 55 -41.88 -3.10 0.13
CA GLU A 55 -41.99 -4.49 0.65
C GLU A 55 -41.66 -5.58 -0.39
N ARG A 56 -41.59 -5.23 -1.68
CA ARG A 56 -41.21 -6.15 -2.76
C ARG A 56 -39.78 -6.71 -2.67
N VAL A 57 -38.92 -6.12 -1.82
CA VAL A 57 -37.58 -6.65 -1.54
C VAL A 57 -37.54 -7.49 -0.26
N VAL A 58 -38.70 -7.82 0.32
CA VAL A 58 -38.82 -8.69 1.48
C VAL A 58 -39.33 -10.06 1.01
N GLY A 59 -38.60 -11.11 1.36
CA GLY A 59 -38.96 -12.49 1.07
C GLY A 59 -40.11 -12.98 1.97
N PRO A 60 -40.68 -14.16 1.66
CA PRO A 60 -41.75 -14.77 2.44
C PRO A 60 -41.33 -15.17 3.87
N ASP A 61 -40.03 -15.28 4.11
CA ASP A 61 -39.39 -15.53 5.42
C ASP A 61 -39.18 -14.24 6.24
N GLY A 62 -39.52 -13.07 5.69
CA GLY A 62 -39.28 -11.78 6.31
C GLY A 62 -37.83 -11.30 6.18
N GLU A 63 -36.99 -12.02 5.43
CA GLU A 63 -35.62 -11.59 5.12
C GLU A 63 -35.56 -10.75 3.85
N LEU A 64 -34.38 -10.19 3.56
CA LEU A 64 -34.17 -9.42 2.35
C LEU A 64 -34.07 -10.36 1.12
N ASP A 65 -35.00 -10.24 0.18
CA ASP A 65 -34.94 -10.90 -1.12
C ASP A 65 -33.85 -10.24 -1.99
N ARG A 66 -32.64 -10.78 -1.90
CA ARG A 66 -31.46 -10.30 -2.64
C ARG A 66 -31.63 -10.41 -4.16
N PRO A 67 -32.17 -11.51 -4.73
CA PRO A 67 -32.53 -11.55 -6.14
C PRO A 67 -33.46 -10.41 -6.57
N ALA A 68 -34.53 -10.14 -5.82
CA ALA A 68 -35.48 -9.06 -6.13
C ALA A 68 -34.81 -7.68 -6.04
N LEU A 69 -34.05 -7.42 -4.97
CA LEU A 69 -33.30 -6.17 -4.82
C LEU A 69 -32.26 -6.02 -5.94
N GLY A 70 -31.55 -7.11 -6.27
CA GLY A 70 -30.58 -7.18 -7.36
C GLY A 70 -31.20 -6.80 -8.70
N ALA A 71 -32.37 -7.34 -9.02
CA ALA A 71 -33.09 -7.02 -10.26
C ALA A 71 -33.47 -5.54 -10.37
N ILE A 72 -33.77 -4.88 -9.24
CA ILE A 72 -34.06 -3.44 -9.20
C ILE A 72 -32.79 -2.62 -9.46
N VAL A 73 -31.68 -2.92 -8.77
CA VAL A 73 -30.47 -2.08 -8.83
C VAL A 73 -29.55 -2.39 -10.01
N PHE A 74 -29.69 -3.55 -10.66
CA PHE A 74 -28.76 -3.97 -11.71
C PHE A 74 -28.85 -3.10 -12.97
N ASN A 75 -30.04 -2.62 -13.32
CA ASN A 75 -30.28 -1.81 -14.52
C ASN A 75 -30.63 -0.34 -14.21
N ASP A 76 -30.53 0.08 -12.95
CA ASP A 76 -30.86 1.44 -12.52
C ASP A 76 -29.73 2.01 -11.64
N ASP A 77 -28.92 2.89 -12.24
CA ASP A 77 -27.81 3.55 -11.60
C ASP A 77 -28.23 4.42 -10.41
N ALA A 78 -29.41 5.04 -10.48
CA ALA A 78 -29.94 5.87 -9.40
C ALA A 78 -30.37 4.97 -8.22
N ALA A 79 -31.07 3.87 -8.49
CA ALA A 79 -31.43 2.88 -7.48
C ALA A 79 -30.17 2.28 -6.82
N ARG A 80 -29.16 1.94 -7.61
CA ARG A 80 -27.87 1.44 -7.12
C ARG A 80 -27.15 2.47 -6.23
N ALA A 81 -27.14 3.74 -6.63
CA ALA A 81 -26.54 4.81 -5.84
C ALA A 81 -27.25 4.99 -4.48
N LYS A 82 -28.58 4.90 -4.46
CA LYS A 82 -29.36 4.96 -3.21
C LYS A 82 -29.07 3.78 -2.29
N LEU A 83 -29.06 2.55 -2.83
CA LEU A 83 -28.70 1.36 -2.04
C LEU A 83 -27.29 1.51 -1.45
N ASN A 84 -26.32 1.92 -2.26
CA ASN A 84 -24.95 2.15 -1.81
C ASN A 84 -24.88 3.23 -0.72
N GLY A 85 -25.69 4.28 -0.82
CA GLY A 85 -25.81 5.33 0.20
C GLY A 85 -26.34 4.82 1.55
N ILE A 86 -27.18 3.79 1.54
CA ILE A 86 -27.69 3.13 2.77
C ILE A 86 -26.65 2.16 3.34
N VAL A 87 -26.05 1.32 2.48
CA VAL A 87 -25.21 0.19 2.88
C VAL A 87 -23.78 0.63 3.24
N HIS A 88 -23.12 1.44 2.42
CA HIS A 88 -21.69 1.74 2.60
C HIS A 88 -21.36 2.42 3.94
N PRO A 89 -22.14 3.40 4.44
CA PRO A 89 -21.87 4.00 5.75
C PRO A 89 -21.93 2.97 6.88
N ARG A 90 -22.91 2.05 6.83
CA ARG A 90 -23.11 1.01 7.85
C ARG A 90 -22.01 -0.05 7.79
N VAL A 91 -21.59 -0.46 6.59
CA VAL A 91 -20.44 -1.37 6.42
C VAL A 91 -19.18 -0.75 7.02
N ARG A 92 -18.92 0.54 6.75
CA ARG A 92 -17.76 1.25 7.31
C ARG A 92 -17.83 1.33 8.83
N GLU A 93 -19.00 1.64 9.39
CA GLU A 93 -19.20 1.68 10.84
C GLU A 93 -18.94 0.31 11.48
N ARG A 94 -19.53 -0.76 10.92
CA ARG A 94 -19.33 -2.12 11.44
C ARG A 94 -17.89 -2.58 11.30
N ALA A 95 -17.22 -2.27 10.19
CA ALA A 95 -15.80 -2.54 10.01
C ALA A 95 -14.94 -1.82 11.06
N ASN A 96 -15.23 -0.54 11.32
CA ASN A 96 -14.54 0.24 12.35
C ASN A 96 -14.76 -0.34 13.75
N GLN A 97 -15.97 -0.83 14.06
CA GLN A 97 -16.25 -1.53 15.32
C GLN A 97 -15.42 -2.80 15.47
N LEU A 98 -15.38 -3.66 14.44
CA LEU A 98 -14.57 -4.88 14.46
C LEU A 98 -13.07 -4.59 14.63
N VAL A 99 -12.58 -3.53 14.00
CA VAL A 99 -11.20 -3.06 14.19
C VAL A 99 -10.98 -2.57 15.61
N ALA A 100 -11.93 -1.83 16.20
CA ALA A 100 -11.81 -1.31 17.56
C ALA A 100 -11.93 -2.40 18.63
N GLU A 101 -12.66 -3.48 18.37
CA GLU A 101 -12.82 -4.66 19.23
C GLU A 101 -11.60 -5.60 19.15
N ALA A 102 -10.75 -5.46 18.14
CA ALA A 102 -9.59 -6.32 17.95
C ALA A 102 -8.50 -6.07 19.02
N PRO A 103 -7.74 -7.11 19.42
CA PRO A 103 -6.60 -6.96 20.31
C PRO A 103 -5.57 -5.93 19.80
N PRO A 104 -4.85 -5.21 20.68
CA PRO A 104 -3.86 -4.21 20.26
C PRO A 104 -2.75 -4.76 19.35
N ASP A 105 -2.43 -6.05 19.50
CA ASP A 105 -1.45 -6.82 18.72
C ASP A 105 -2.06 -7.57 17.51
N ALA A 106 -3.32 -7.28 17.18
CA ALA A 106 -3.98 -7.93 16.05
C ALA A 106 -3.40 -7.51 14.70
N ILE A 107 -3.31 -8.50 13.81
CA ILE A 107 -3.17 -8.30 12.37
C ILE A 107 -4.59 -8.37 11.79
N VAL A 108 -5.09 -7.21 11.34
CA VAL A 108 -6.42 -7.10 10.76
C VAL A 108 -6.32 -7.19 9.24
N VAL A 109 -6.95 -8.21 8.68
CA VAL A 109 -7.01 -8.45 7.23
C VAL A 109 -8.37 -7.97 6.73
N GLN A 110 -8.39 -6.98 5.85
CA GLN A 110 -9.60 -6.50 5.21
C GLN A 110 -9.72 -7.12 3.82
N ASP A 111 -10.71 -7.99 3.63
CA ASP A 111 -11.02 -8.58 2.34
C ASP A 111 -11.84 -7.57 1.52
N VAL A 112 -11.21 -7.03 0.47
CA VAL A 112 -11.79 -5.98 -0.39
C VAL A 112 -11.67 -6.42 -1.86
N PRO A 113 -12.74 -6.99 -2.45
CA PRO A 113 -12.72 -7.47 -3.85
C PRO A 113 -12.37 -6.39 -4.88
N LEU A 114 -12.81 -5.16 -4.66
CA LEU A 114 -12.59 -4.01 -5.55
C LEU A 114 -11.49 -3.07 -5.04
N LEU A 115 -10.49 -3.60 -4.32
CA LEU A 115 -9.41 -2.80 -3.74
C LEU A 115 -8.65 -2.01 -4.81
N VAL A 116 -8.37 -2.65 -5.93
CA VAL A 116 -7.56 -2.09 -7.02
C VAL A 116 -8.41 -1.12 -7.84
N GLU A 117 -9.60 -1.53 -8.23
CA GLU A 117 -10.57 -0.75 -9.00
C GLU A 117 -11.00 0.51 -8.24
N GLY A 118 -11.13 0.43 -6.92
CA GLY A 118 -11.49 1.55 -6.06
C GLY A 118 -10.32 2.42 -5.61
N GLY A 119 -9.08 2.15 -6.05
CA GLY A 119 -7.90 2.94 -5.66
C GLY A 119 -7.63 2.91 -4.14
N MET A 120 -7.95 1.80 -3.46
CA MET A 120 -7.94 1.73 -1.99
C MET A 120 -6.61 1.22 -1.41
N ALA A 121 -5.65 0.84 -2.25
CA ALA A 121 -4.38 0.24 -1.82
C ALA A 121 -3.61 1.10 -0.80
N ALA A 122 -3.59 2.41 -1.01
CA ALA A 122 -2.88 3.38 -0.15
C ALA A 122 -3.44 3.48 1.28
N ARG A 123 -4.62 2.92 1.55
CA ARG A 123 -5.23 2.89 2.89
C ARG A 123 -4.58 1.86 3.81
N PHE A 124 -3.85 0.89 3.25
CA PHE A 124 -3.30 -0.24 3.99
C PHE A 124 -1.79 -0.11 4.14
N ALA A 125 -1.27 -0.53 5.29
CA ALA A 125 0.17 -0.65 5.51
C ALA A 125 0.81 -1.69 4.56
N LEU A 126 0.04 -2.72 4.18
CA LEU A 126 0.45 -3.78 3.26
C LEU A 126 -0.75 -4.31 2.47
N VAL A 127 -0.57 -4.52 1.16
CA VAL A 127 -1.56 -5.15 0.29
C VAL A 127 -1.09 -6.53 -0.19
N VAL A 128 -1.90 -7.55 0.11
CA VAL A 128 -1.76 -8.93 -0.38
C VAL A 128 -2.68 -9.12 -1.57
N VAL A 129 -2.11 -9.49 -2.72
CA VAL A 129 -2.87 -9.87 -3.92
C VAL A 129 -2.74 -11.38 -4.14
N VAL A 130 -3.89 -12.04 -4.24
CA VAL A 130 -3.98 -13.45 -4.62
C VAL A 130 -4.21 -13.55 -6.12
N HIS A 131 -3.26 -14.17 -6.81
CA HIS A 131 -3.25 -14.35 -8.25
C HIS A 131 -3.50 -15.81 -8.64
N ALA A 132 -4.16 -16.00 -9.76
CA ALA A 132 -4.14 -17.23 -10.54
C ALA A 132 -4.30 -16.84 -12.01
N ASP A 133 -3.74 -17.62 -12.92
CA ASP A 133 -3.90 -17.38 -14.35
C ASP A 133 -5.39 -17.44 -14.77
N VAL A 134 -5.69 -16.86 -15.94
CA VAL A 134 -7.07 -16.73 -16.41
C VAL A 134 -7.73 -18.10 -16.56
N GLU A 135 -7.03 -19.07 -17.11
CA GLU A 135 -7.58 -20.40 -17.38
C GLU A 135 -7.88 -21.19 -16.09
N THR A 136 -7.02 -21.10 -15.09
CA THR A 136 -7.25 -21.66 -13.75
C THR A 136 -8.47 -21.01 -13.10
N ARG A 137 -8.61 -19.68 -13.22
CA ARG A 137 -9.77 -18.96 -12.70
C ARG A 137 -11.05 -19.41 -13.40
N VAL A 138 -11.06 -19.48 -14.73
CA VAL A 138 -12.20 -19.97 -15.51
C VAL A 138 -12.57 -21.39 -15.09
N ALA A 139 -11.61 -22.32 -15.04
CA ALA A 139 -11.84 -23.70 -14.64
C ALA A 139 -12.47 -23.82 -13.24
N ARG A 140 -12.02 -23.00 -12.27
CA ARG A 140 -12.60 -22.94 -10.92
C ARG A 140 -14.02 -22.39 -10.93
N LEU A 141 -14.28 -21.34 -11.71
CA LEU A 141 -15.59 -20.71 -11.79
C LEU A 141 -16.64 -21.61 -12.47
N VAL A 142 -16.25 -22.33 -13.52
CA VAL A 142 -17.11 -23.31 -14.19
C VAL A 142 -17.30 -24.53 -13.29
N GLY A 143 -16.19 -25.17 -12.86
CA GLY A 143 -16.25 -26.45 -12.17
C GLY A 143 -16.77 -26.39 -10.73
N GLN A 144 -16.51 -25.31 -9.99
CA GLN A 144 -16.88 -25.21 -8.57
C GLN A 144 -18.10 -24.31 -8.34
N ARG A 145 -18.37 -23.34 -9.22
CA ARG A 145 -19.49 -22.40 -9.07
C ARG A 145 -20.57 -22.55 -10.13
N GLY A 146 -20.42 -23.49 -11.07
CA GLY A 146 -21.43 -23.81 -12.09
C GLY A 146 -21.71 -22.65 -13.05
N MET A 147 -20.79 -21.70 -13.20
CA MET A 147 -20.98 -20.60 -14.14
C MET A 147 -20.74 -21.06 -15.59
N ALA A 148 -21.47 -20.46 -16.52
CA ALA A 148 -21.16 -20.60 -17.94
C ALA A 148 -19.77 -20.01 -18.23
N GLU A 149 -18.99 -20.67 -19.08
CA GLU A 149 -17.62 -20.24 -19.39
C GLU A 149 -17.57 -18.79 -19.90
N ASP A 150 -18.47 -18.43 -20.82
CA ASP A 150 -18.55 -17.07 -21.38
C ASP A 150 -18.83 -16.02 -20.30
N ASP A 151 -19.71 -16.31 -19.33
CA ASP A 151 -19.98 -15.41 -18.19
C ASP A 151 -18.75 -15.30 -17.27
N ALA A 152 -18.06 -16.42 -17.00
CA ALA A 152 -16.84 -16.41 -16.20
C ALA A 152 -15.76 -15.54 -16.85
N ARG A 153 -15.53 -15.69 -18.16
CA ARG A 153 -14.55 -14.88 -18.93
C ARG A 153 -14.95 -13.40 -18.96
N ALA A 154 -16.22 -13.09 -19.21
CA ALA A 154 -16.72 -11.71 -19.22
C ALA A 154 -16.50 -11.01 -17.86
N ARG A 155 -16.78 -11.70 -16.75
CA ARG A 155 -16.55 -11.16 -15.40
C ARG A 155 -15.08 -10.99 -15.07
N ILE A 156 -14.21 -11.90 -15.51
CA ILE A 156 -12.76 -11.76 -15.34
C ILE A 156 -12.26 -10.52 -16.08
N ALA A 157 -12.70 -10.31 -17.32
CA ALA A 157 -12.30 -9.20 -18.16
C ALA A 157 -12.79 -7.83 -17.67
N ALA A 158 -13.91 -7.79 -16.93
CA ALA A 158 -14.45 -6.55 -16.37
C ALA A 158 -13.71 -6.04 -15.11
N GLN A 159 -12.82 -6.84 -14.53
CA GLN A 159 -12.02 -6.45 -13.36
C GLN A 159 -10.69 -5.81 -13.78
N ALA A 160 -9.95 -5.24 -12.82
CA ALA A 160 -8.59 -4.77 -13.06
C ALA A 160 -7.74 -5.85 -13.77
N ASP A 161 -6.74 -5.46 -14.57
CA ASP A 161 -5.84 -6.43 -15.18
C ASP A 161 -4.72 -6.88 -14.20
N GLU A 162 -3.83 -7.74 -14.67
CA GLU A 162 -2.72 -8.22 -13.85
C GLU A 162 -1.73 -7.08 -13.51
N ALA A 163 -1.44 -6.21 -14.47
CA ALA A 163 -0.49 -5.12 -14.32
C ALA A 163 -0.94 -4.14 -13.22
N ALA A 164 -2.21 -3.74 -13.23
CA ALA A 164 -2.81 -2.90 -12.20
C ALA A 164 -2.76 -3.56 -10.82
N ARG A 165 -3.03 -4.87 -10.72
CA ARG A 165 -2.90 -5.60 -9.46
C ARG A 165 -1.45 -5.69 -8.99
N ARG A 166 -0.51 -5.94 -9.89
CA ARG A 166 0.92 -6.05 -9.58
C ARG A 166 1.48 -4.73 -9.09
N ALA A 167 1.03 -3.61 -9.67
CA ALA A 167 1.46 -2.27 -9.27
C ALA A 167 1.17 -1.99 -7.78
N VAL A 168 0.01 -2.45 -7.28
CA VAL A 168 -0.42 -2.21 -5.90
C VAL A 168 -0.05 -3.33 -4.91
N ALA A 169 0.46 -4.47 -5.38
CA ALA A 169 0.79 -5.60 -4.54
C ALA A 169 2.10 -5.39 -3.77
N ASP A 170 2.03 -5.40 -2.45
CA ASP A 170 3.22 -5.51 -1.59
C ASP A 170 3.64 -6.98 -1.42
N ALA A 171 2.66 -7.88 -1.39
CA ALA A 171 2.83 -9.32 -1.40
C ALA A 171 1.97 -9.94 -2.51
N TRP A 172 2.60 -10.75 -3.35
CA TRP A 172 1.94 -11.48 -4.44
C TRP A 172 1.91 -12.97 -4.11
N LEU A 173 0.72 -13.51 -3.92
CA LEU A 173 0.51 -14.93 -3.67
C LEU A 173 0.03 -15.60 -4.96
N ASP A 174 0.88 -16.46 -5.51
CA ASP A 174 0.55 -17.27 -6.68
C ASP A 174 -0.27 -18.50 -6.26
N ASN A 175 -1.43 -18.67 -6.89
CA ASN A 175 -2.36 -19.76 -6.70
C ASN A 175 -2.70 -20.45 -8.04
N CYS A 176 -1.72 -20.55 -8.94
CA CYS A 176 -1.79 -21.43 -10.12
C CYS A 176 -1.51 -22.90 -9.78
N GLY A 177 -0.80 -23.15 -8.67
CA GLY A 177 -0.42 -24.49 -8.22
C GLY A 177 -1.44 -25.18 -7.30
N GLY A 178 -0.93 -26.07 -6.45
CA GLY A 178 -1.74 -26.84 -5.51
C GLY A 178 -2.20 -26.03 -4.28
N PRO A 179 -3.31 -26.40 -3.61
CA PRO A 179 -3.76 -25.73 -2.39
C PRO A 179 -2.70 -25.69 -1.28
N GLU A 180 -1.90 -26.75 -1.13
CA GLU A 180 -0.83 -26.84 -0.12
C GLU A 180 0.30 -25.82 -0.38
N GLU A 181 0.62 -25.55 -1.64
CA GLU A 181 1.64 -24.56 -2.02
C GLU A 181 1.19 -23.15 -1.65
N LEU A 182 -0.08 -22.83 -1.90
CA LEU A 182 -0.68 -21.57 -1.49
C LEU A 182 -0.68 -21.43 0.03
N GLU A 183 -1.11 -22.46 0.76
CA GLU A 183 -1.12 -22.42 2.23
C GLU A 183 0.29 -22.21 2.80
N ALA A 184 1.29 -22.91 2.25
CA ALA A 184 2.68 -22.71 2.63
C ALA A 184 3.19 -21.28 2.30
N ALA A 185 2.75 -20.68 1.19
CA ALA A 185 3.08 -19.31 0.86
C ALA A 185 2.44 -18.30 1.82
N VAL A 186 1.19 -18.55 2.24
CA VAL A 186 0.50 -17.75 3.27
C VAL A 186 1.21 -17.86 4.61
N ASP A 187 1.63 -19.07 5.00
CA ASP A 187 2.36 -19.30 6.24
C ASP A 187 3.70 -18.56 6.27
N ARG A 188 4.47 -18.63 5.17
CA ARG A 188 5.72 -17.84 5.05
C ARG A 188 5.45 -16.34 5.12
N LEU A 189 4.44 -15.84 4.40
CA LEU A 189 4.05 -14.42 4.47
C LEU A 189 3.71 -14.01 5.92
N TRP A 190 3.00 -14.87 6.64
CA TRP A 190 2.64 -14.63 8.03
C TRP A 190 3.87 -14.56 8.94
N ASP A 191 4.70 -15.61 8.93
CA ASP A 191 5.82 -15.77 9.85
C ASP A 191 7.00 -14.83 9.56
N GLU A 192 7.31 -14.63 8.28
CA GLU A 192 8.51 -13.89 7.88
C GLU A 192 8.25 -12.39 7.70
N ARG A 193 6.98 -11.97 7.53
CA ARG A 193 6.64 -10.57 7.24
C ARG A 193 5.55 -9.98 8.12
N LEU A 194 4.35 -10.58 8.16
CA LEU A 194 3.22 -9.95 8.87
C LEU A 194 3.44 -9.88 10.39
N VAL A 195 3.89 -10.98 11.00
CA VAL A 195 4.17 -11.03 12.45
C VAL A 195 5.31 -10.09 12.84
N PRO A 196 6.49 -10.09 12.18
CA PRO A 196 7.54 -9.14 12.53
C PRO A 196 7.16 -7.69 12.23
N PHE A 197 6.37 -7.42 11.18
CA PHE A 197 5.88 -6.07 10.86
C PHE A 197 4.94 -5.54 11.95
N GLU A 198 3.96 -6.33 12.39
CA GLU A 198 3.10 -5.98 13.54
C GLU A 198 3.96 -5.69 14.78
N ALA A 199 4.88 -6.60 15.10
CA ALA A 199 5.70 -6.48 16.30
C ALA A 199 6.61 -5.24 16.27
N ASN A 200 7.11 -4.86 15.08
CA ASN A 200 7.87 -3.65 14.86
C ASN A 200 7.01 -2.40 15.04
N LEU A 201 5.83 -2.36 14.41
CA LEU A 201 4.88 -1.25 14.54
C LEU A 201 4.48 -1.01 15.99
N ARG A 202 4.06 -2.06 16.69
CA ARG A 202 3.63 -1.98 18.09
C ARG A 202 4.75 -1.54 19.02
N ALA A 203 5.99 -1.91 18.72
CA ALA A 203 7.15 -1.50 19.50
C ALA A 203 7.77 -0.17 19.04
N GLY A 204 7.23 0.48 18.00
CA GLY A 204 7.84 1.68 17.42
C GLY A 204 9.24 1.43 16.84
N ARG A 205 9.55 0.19 16.42
CA ARG A 205 10.87 -0.20 15.92
C ARG A 205 10.90 -0.18 14.40
N PRO A 206 11.87 0.48 13.76
CA PRO A 206 12.01 0.45 12.32
C PRO A 206 12.57 -0.90 11.85
N ALA A 207 12.25 -1.28 10.62
CA ALA A 207 12.84 -2.43 9.96
C ALA A 207 14.32 -2.19 9.68
N VAL A 208 15.12 -3.25 9.89
CA VAL A 208 16.55 -3.25 9.63
C VAL A 208 16.76 -3.52 8.14
N ALA A 209 17.50 -2.63 7.48
CA ALA A 209 17.85 -2.81 6.08
C ALA A 209 18.91 -3.90 5.92
N ARG A 210 18.89 -4.60 4.78
CA ARG A 210 19.99 -5.50 4.42
C ARG A 210 21.26 -4.66 4.23
N PRO A 211 22.38 -5.02 4.89
CA PRO A 211 23.62 -4.28 4.72
C PRO A 211 24.20 -4.52 3.33
N GLY A 212 24.87 -3.52 2.80
CA GLY A 212 25.60 -3.60 1.54
C GLY A 212 24.96 -2.81 0.39
N LEU A 213 25.67 -2.83 -0.74
CA LEU A 213 25.23 -2.24 -2.00
C LEU A 213 24.62 -3.33 -2.87
N HIS A 214 23.47 -3.06 -3.46
CA HIS A 214 22.77 -3.98 -4.35
C HIS A 214 22.78 -3.46 -5.79
N PRO A 215 22.80 -4.34 -6.81
CA PRO A 215 22.52 -3.94 -8.17
C PRO A 215 21.18 -3.21 -8.27
N ALA A 216 21.03 -2.34 -9.27
CA ALA A 216 19.77 -1.65 -9.51
C ALA A 216 18.62 -2.66 -9.68
N ASP A 217 17.58 -2.53 -8.85
CA ASP A 217 16.39 -3.38 -8.91
C ASP A 217 15.22 -2.59 -9.53
N PRO A 218 14.69 -3.02 -10.69
CA PRO A 218 13.51 -2.41 -11.30
C PRO A 218 12.28 -2.37 -10.36
N ALA A 219 12.20 -3.26 -9.37
CA ALA A 219 11.12 -3.29 -8.39
C ALA A 219 11.12 -2.08 -7.43
N TRP A 220 12.25 -1.37 -7.29
CA TRP A 220 12.33 -0.18 -6.43
C TRP A 220 11.41 0.94 -6.88
N ALA A 221 11.26 1.15 -8.19
CA ALA A 221 10.34 2.18 -8.71
C ALA A 221 8.88 1.86 -8.34
N ALA A 222 8.47 0.60 -8.48
CA ALA A 222 7.12 0.17 -8.11
C ALA A 222 6.90 0.23 -6.59
N ALA A 223 7.91 -0.15 -5.79
CA ALA A 223 7.85 -0.04 -4.33
C ALA A 223 7.78 1.42 -3.86
N GLY A 224 8.58 2.30 -4.47
CA GLY A 224 8.56 3.74 -4.24
C GLY A 224 7.20 4.35 -4.55
N ALA A 225 6.60 4.00 -5.69
CA ALA A 225 5.26 4.47 -6.05
C ALA A 225 4.18 4.05 -5.03
N ARG A 226 4.20 2.79 -4.54
CA ARG A 226 3.27 2.34 -3.49
C ARG A 226 3.44 3.11 -2.19
N LEU A 227 4.68 3.28 -1.75
CA LEU A 227 4.96 3.99 -0.50
C LEU A 227 4.64 5.48 -0.60
N VAL A 228 4.93 6.13 -1.74
CA VAL A 228 4.53 7.51 -2.03
C VAL A 228 3.01 7.67 -1.92
N ALA A 229 2.24 6.80 -2.59
CA ALA A 229 0.78 6.83 -2.53
C ALA A 229 0.27 6.66 -1.09
N ARG A 230 0.90 5.76 -0.32
CA ARG A 230 0.54 5.49 1.08
C ARG A 230 0.83 6.67 2.01
N VAL A 231 1.99 7.29 1.86
CA VAL A 231 2.38 8.49 2.63
C VAL A 231 1.49 9.68 2.26
N ALA A 232 1.19 9.87 0.97
CA ALA A 232 0.27 10.91 0.52
C ALA A 232 -1.14 10.71 1.11
N HIS A 233 -1.64 9.46 1.11
CA HIS A 233 -2.92 9.13 1.73
C HIS A 233 -2.94 9.43 3.24
N ALA A 234 -1.88 9.04 3.97
CA ALA A 234 -1.78 9.30 5.41
C ALA A 234 -1.63 10.80 5.74
N ALA A 235 -0.92 11.56 4.89
CA ALA A 235 -0.72 12.98 5.10
C ALA A 235 -1.97 13.81 4.77
N GLY A 236 -2.81 13.35 3.83
CA GLY A 236 -4.03 14.05 3.42
C GLY A 236 -3.75 15.51 3.05
N GLU A 237 -4.56 16.43 3.57
CA GLU A 237 -4.45 17.87 3.29
C GLU A 237 -3.16 18.53 3.82
N LEU A 238 -2.38 17.84 4.66
CA LEU A 238 -1.08 18.34 5.13
C LEU A 238 0.02 18.18 4.09
N ALA A 239 -0.19 17.31 3.08
CA ALA A 239 0.80 17.09 2.03
C ALA A 239 0.92 18.30 1.10
N ARG A 240 2.17 18.59 0.71
CA ARG A 240 2.54 19.59 -0.31
C ARG A 240 3.41 18.93 -1.39
N GLY A 241 3.16 17.65 -1.66
CA GLY A 241 3.91 16.79 -2.56
C GLY A 241 4.61 15.65 -1.82
N VAL A 242 4.62 14.47 -2.43
CA VAL A 242 5.30 13.27 -1.91
C VAL A 242 6.10 12.62 -3.02
N GLU A 243 7.39 12.46 -2.81
CA GLU A 243 8.34 12.14 -3.88
C GLU A 243 9.24 10.98 -3.47
N HIS A 244 9.42 10.01 -4.38
CA HIS A 244 10.49 9.01 -4.27
C HIS A 244 11.82 9.69 -4.59
N ILE A 245 12.72 9.71 -3.62
CA ILE A 245 14.04 10.37 -3.69
C ILE A 245 15.16 9.35 -3.44
N GLY A 246 16.40 9.85 -3.41
CA GLY A 246 17.58 9.04 -3.13
C GLY A 246 17.96 8.10 -4.29
N PRO A 247 18.99 7.25 -4.08
CA PRO A 247 19.56 6.43 -5.14
C PRO A 247 18.59 5.42 -5.75
N THR A 248 17.69 4.84 -4.94
CA THR A 248 16.69 3.86 -5.42
C THR A 248 15.62 4.48 -6.35
N ALA A 249 15.55 5.81 -6.43
CA ALA A 249 14.71 6.53 -7.39
C ALA A 249 15.40 6.75 -8.75
N VAL A 250 16.69 6.42 -8.87
CA VAL A 250 17.50 6.66 -10.07
C VAL A 250 17.66 5.34 -10.83
N PRO A 251 17.20 5.25 -12.10
CA PRO A 251 17.40 4.05 -12.91
C PRO A 251 18.88 3.69 -13.05
N ASP A 252 19.16 2.38 -13.06
CA ASP A 252 20.49 1.79 -13.27
C ASP A 252 21.56 2.15 -12.23
N LEU A 253 21.17 2.76 -11.09
CA LEU A 253 22.10 3.11 -10.02
C LEU A 253 22.09 2.03 -8.92
N PRO A 254 23.23 1.36 -8.64
CA PRO A 254 23.36 0.50 -7.47
C PRO A 254 23.13 1.30 -6.18
N ALA A 255 22.43 0.70 -5.21
CA ALA A 255 22.05 1.36 -3.98
C ALA A 255 21.89 0.37 -2.82
N PRO A 256 21.98 0.82 -1.56
CA PRO A 256 21.39 0.09 -0.45
C PRO A 256 19.90 -0.18 -0.72
N ASP A 257 19.40 -1.35 -0.33
CA ASP A 257 18.00 -1.73 -0.54
C ASP A 257 17.08 -1.05 0.50
N VAL A 258 17.02 0.28 0.41
CA VAL A 258 16.23 1.16 1.25
C VAL A 258 15.59 2.23 0.36
N VAL A 259 14.26 2.22 0.29
CA VAL A 259 13.52 3.24 -0.45
C VAL A 259 13.50 4.54 0.34
N GLU A 260 13.86 5.67 -0.27
CA GLU A 260 13.81 6.97 0.37
C GLU A 260 12.67 7.82 -0.17
N ILE A 261 11.90 8.46 0.71
CA ILE A 261 10.72 9.24 0.35
C ILE A 261 10.80 10.58 1.05
N GLN A 262 10.42 11.63 0.34
CA GLN A 262 10.26 12.96 0.89
C GLN A 262 8.79 13.34 0.91
N LEU A 263 8.31 13.82 2.06
CA LEU A 263 7.00 14.47 2.20
C LEU A 263 7.22 15.96 2.45
N GLY A 264 6.70 16.79 1.54
CA GLY A 264 6.62 18.23 1.73
C GLY A 264 5.44 18.60 2.63
N VAL A 265 5.66 19.48 3.61
CA VAL A 265 4.62 20.07 4.46
C VAL A 265 4.74 21.59 4.51
N SER A 266 3.71 22.30 4.95
CA SER A 266 3.79 23.76 5.14
C SER A 266 4.57 24.19 6.38
N SER A 267 4.67 23.31 7.40
CA SER A 267 5.45 23.54 8.61
C SER A 267 5.92 22.21 9.20
N LEU A 268 7.15 22.16 9.72
CA LEU A 268 7.68 20.98 10.41
C LEU A 268 6.88 20.61 11.67
N SER A 269 6.16 21.56 12.26
CA SER A 269 5.25 21.28 13.38
C SER A 269 4.16 20.25 13.02
N ASN A 270 3.77 20.15 11.75
CA ASN A 270 2.80 19.17 11.26
C ASN A 270 3.29 17.72 11.42
N ALA A 271 4.60 17.49 11.56
CA ALA A 271 5.15 16.15 11.76
C ALA A 271 4.63 15.46 13.03
N VAL A 272 4.24 16.25 14.05
CA VAL A 272 3.61 15.71 15.27
C VAL A 272 2.23 15.14 14.96
N THR A 273 1.41 15.89 14.21
CA THR A 273 0.07 15.45 13.76
C THR A 273 0.13 14.25 12.81
N LEU A 274 1.18 14.18 11.98
CA LEU A 274 1.37 13.09 11.03
C LEU A 274 1.75 11.76 11.70
N ARG A 275 2.23 11.76 12.95
CA ARG A 275 2.80 10.57 13.59
C ARG A 275 1.84 9.38 13.58
N ASP A 276 0.61 9.57 14.05
CA ASP A 276 -0.35 8.48 14.19
C ASP A 276 -0.87 8.03 12.81
N ASN A 277 -1.06 8.98 11.89
CA ASN A 277 -1.44 8.67 10.52
C ASN A 277 -0.36 7.86 9.79
N LEU A 278 0.92 8.22 9.97
CA LEU A 278 2.06 7.50 9.40
C LEU A 278 2.24 6.12 10.02
N ALA A 279 1.98 5.97 11.32
CA ALA A 279 1.96 4.68 11.99
C ALA A 279 0.89 3.74 11.42
N ALA A 280 -0.30 4.26 11.10
CA ALA A 280 -1.37 3.49 10.45
C ALA A 280 -0.96 2.92 9.09
N VAL A 281 0.01 3.54 8.41
CA VAL A 281 0.53 3.13 7.10
C VAL A 281 1.92 2.50 7.15
N GLY A 282 2.40 2.09 8.33
CA GLY A 282 3.61 1.28 8.44
C GLY A 282 4.89 2.03 8.83
N PHE A 283 4.82 3.33 9.12
CA PHE A 283 5.99 4.15 9.43
C PHE A 283 6.07 4.52 10.92
N VAL A 284 7.23 4.31 11.53
CA VAL A 284 7.52 4.68 12.92
C VAL A 284 8.51 5.84 12.98
N PRO A 285 8.47 6.70 14.02
CA PRO A 285 9.45 7.77 14.18
C PRO A 285 10.89 7.25 14.25
N ASP A 286 11.82 7.98 13.63
CA ASP A 286 13.26 7.72 13.73
C ASP A 286 14.00 9.03 14.10
N PRO A 287 13.98 9.40 15.39
CA PRO A 287 14.55 10.68 15.84
C PRO A 287 16.08 10.74 15.69
N SER A 288 16.75 9.60 15.43
CA SER A 288 18.20 9.58 15.19
C SER A 288 18.58 10.30 13.89
N GLY A 289 17.64 10.44 12.96
CA GLY A 289 17.82 11.17 11.70
C GLY A 289 17.19 12.57 11.69
N ASP A 290 16.67 13.06 12.82
CA ASP A 290 16.07 14.40 12.89
C ASP A 290 17.15 15.50 12.88
N ASP A 291 16.85 16.60 12.20
CA ASP A 291 17.69 17.81 12.20
C ASP A 291 16.84 19.09 12.24
N ALA A 292 17.43 20.27 12.01
CA ALA A 292 16.70 21.54 12.04
C ALA A 292 15.63 21.65 10.94
N GLU A 293 15.79 20.96 9.81
CA GLU A 293 14.94 21.04 8.62
C GLU A 293 14.16 19.75 8.31
N THR A 294 14.46 18.65 9.02
CA THR A 294 13.96 17.30 8.70
C THR A 294 13.41 16.60 9.95
N ARG A 295 12.26 15.95 9.79
CA ARG A 295 11.78 14.90 10.69
C ARG A 295 11.78 13.56 9.98
N CYS A 296 12.33 12.55 10.61
CA CYS A 296 12.56 11.24 10.02
C CYS A 296 11.60 10.18 10.58
N PHE A 297 11.14 9.34 9.67
CA PHE A 297 10.38 8.14 9.95
C PHE A 297 10.96 6.98 9.15
N ARG A 298 10.73 5.75 9.59
CA ARG A 298 11.18 4.55 8.89
C ARG A 298 10.09 3.51 8.83
N SER A 299 10.06 2.76 7.74
CA SER A 299 9.16 1.62 7.58
C SER A 299 9.44 0.58 8.66
N ALA A 300 8.39 0.02 9.25
CA ALA A 300 8.44 -1.13 10.15
C ALA A 300 8.32 -2.48 9.41
N ASP A 301 8.08 -2.47 8.08
CA ASP A 301 7.98 -3.67 7.26
C ASP A 301 9.37 -4.30 7.04
N PRO A 302 9.65 -5.50 7.57
CA PRO A 302 10.96 -6.15 7.43
C PRO A 302 11.34 -6.45 5.98
N ALA A 303 10.36 -6.63 5.09
CA ALA A 303 10.60 -6.91 3.68
C ALA A 303 10.59 -5.65 2.79
N ARG A 304 10.32 -4.48 3.38
CA ARG A 304 10.45 -3.20 2.69
C ARG A 304 10.99 -2.09 3.60
N PRO A 305 12.30 -2.13 3.91
CA PRO A 305 12.98 -1.01 4.55
C PRO A 305 12.80 0.27 3.72
N ALA A 306 12.37 1.33 4.38
CA ALA A 306 12.22 2.64 3.77
C ALA A 306 12.48 3.75 4.78
N LYS A 307 12.94 4.91 4.30
CA LYS A 307 13.13 6.14 5.07
C LYS A 307 12.20 7.21 4.51
N LEU A 308 11.41 7.82 5.38
CA LEU A 308 10.55 8.95 5.08
C LEU A 308 11.13 10.20 5.75
N GLN A 309 11.35 11.25 4.96
CA GLN A 309 11.89 12.53 5.37
C GLN A 309 10.80 13.58 5.20
N VAL A 310 10.29 14.11 6.31
CA VAL A 310 9.29 15.19 6.33
C VAL A 310 10.03 16.52 6.39
N ARG A 311 9.77 17.40 5.43
CA ARG A 311 10.45 18.70 5.29
C ARG A 311 9.48 19.80 4.90
N GLU A 312 9.80 21.04 5.23
CA GLU A 312 9.05 22.18 4.74
C GLU A 312 9.20 22.32 3.23
N ALA A 313 8.08 22.38 2.52
CA ALA A 313 8.06 22.50 1.06
C ALA A 313 8.74 23.82 0.64
N GLY A 314 9.72 23.72 -0.25
CA GLY A 314 10.51 24.86 -0.70
C GLY A 314 11.75 25.16 0.14
N SER A 315 11.96 24.51 1.29
CA SER A 315 13.22 24.60 2.05
C SER A 315 14.42 24.11 1.22
N ASP A 316 15.63 24.54 1.59
CA ASP A 316 16.86 24.17 0.90
C ASP A 316 17.05 22.65 0.91
N ARG A 317 16.83 22.01 2.06
CA ARG A 317 16.93 20.55 2.17
C ARG A 317 15.88 19.82 1.33
N TRP A 318 14.65 20.34 1.25
CA TRP A 318 13.60 19.79 0.39
C TRP A 318 13.96 19.90 -1.09
N ARG A 319 14.47 21.06 -1.54
CA ARG A 319 14.88 21.29 -2.93
C ARG A 319 16.09 20.44 -3.31
N ALA A 320 17.09 20.34 -2.43
CA ALA A 320 18.33 19.61 -2.68
C ALA A 320 18.10 18.13 -2.96
N ALA A 321 17.17 17.48 -2.24
CA ALA A 321 16.86 16.07 -2.44
C ALA A 321 16.23 15.78 -3.81
N LEU A 322 15.32 16.64 -4.28
CA LEU A 322 14.71 16.53 -5.60
C LEU A 322 15.74 16.80 -6.70
N LEU A 323 16.51 17.88 -6.52
CA LEU A 323 17.55 18.29 -7.45
C LEU A 323 18.58 17.18 -7.68
N ALA A 324 19.08 16.57 -6.61
CA ALA A 324 20.09 15.51 -6.74
C ALA A 324 19.54 14.27 -7.44
N ARG A 325 18.30 13.86 -7.14
CA ARG A 325 17.64 12.76 -7.87
C ARG A 325 17.54 13.08 -9.36
N ASP A 326 17.03 14.25 -9.71
CA ASP A 326 16.74 14.62 -11.09
C ASP A 326 18.03 14.84 -11.89
N TRP A 327 19.06 15.43 -11.27
CA TRP A 327 20.40 15.54 -11.84
C TRP A 327 21.00 14.16 -12.12
N LEU A 328 20.97 13.24 -11.15
CA LEU A 328 21.43 11.86 -11.35
C LEU A 328 20.63 11.15 -12.45
N ARG A 329 19.33 11.40 -12.61
CA ARG A 329 18.56 10.85 -13.74
C ARG A 329 19.00 11.42 -15.08
N ALA A 330 19.34 12.72 -15.13
CA ALA A 330 19.70 13.41 -16.36
C ALA A 330 21.16 13.17 -16.80
N ASP A 331 22.07 12.92 -15.87
CA ASP A 331 23.52 12.86 -16.14
C ASP A 331 24.11 11.47 -15.86
N ALA A 332 24.53 10.77 -16.92
CA ALA A 332 25.14 9.44 -16.81
C ALA A 332 26.54 9.46 -16.16
N GLY A 333 27.30 10.56 -16.31
CA GLY A 333 28.59 10.73 -15.65
C GLY A 333 28.43 10.87 -14.14
N ALA A 334 27.45 11.65 -13.71
CA ALA A 334 27.06 11.80 -12.31
C ALA A 334 26.65 10.45 -11.68
N ARG A 335 25.85 9.63 -12.38
CA ARG A 335 25.51 8.27 -11.92
C ARG A 335 26.74 7.39 -11.77
N ALA A 336 27.63 7.40 -12.75
CA ALA A 336 28.85 6.59 -12.71
C ALA A 336 29.76 7.00 -11.54
N GLU A 337 29.87 8.30 -11.26
CA GLU A 337 30.61 8.82 -10.12
C GLU A 337 29.99 8.40 -8.79
N ARG A 338 28.67 8.54 -8.65
CA ARG A 338 27.93 8.09 -7.46
C ARG A 338 28.12 6.58 -7.21
N ALA A 339 28.01 5.76 -8.25
CA ALA A 339 28.19 4.32 -8.15
C ALA A 339 29.60 3.93 -7.69
N ARG A 340 30.64 4.63 -8.16
CA ARG A 340 32.03 4.42 -7.70
C ARG A 340 32.18 4.75 -6.22
N HIS A 341 31.67 5.90 -5.81
CA HIS A 341 31.70 6.32 -4.40
C HIS A 341 31.03 5.29 -3.47
N ASP A 342 29.83 4.81 -3.86
CA ASP A 342 29.10 3.82 -3.06
C ASP A 342 29.78 2.43 -3.04
N ALA A 343 30.51 2.08 -4.11
CA ALA A 343 31.31 0.85 -4.16
C ALA A 343 32.57 0.93 -3.29
N GLU A 344 33.25 2.07 -3.26
CA GLU A 344 34.41 2.32 -2.38
C GLU A 344 34.00 2.22 -0.90
N ARG A 345 32.82 2.75 -0.54
CA ARG A 345 32.20 2.56 0.78
C ARG A 345 32.04 1.07 1.12
N ALA A 346 31.42 0.30 0.23
CA ALA A 346 31.14 -1.12 0.46
C ALA A 346 32.42 -1.96 0.68
N ALA A 347 33.58 -1.46 0.23
CA ALA A 347 34.87 -2.12 0.34
C ALA A 347 35.63 -1.85 1.66
N GLY A 348 35.14 -1.01 2.59
CA GLY A 348 35.68 -0.96 3.95
C GLY A 348 35.95 0.42 4.59
N ALA A 349 35.19 1.47 4.27
CA ALA A 349 35.22 2.71 5.07
C ALA A 349 34.38 2.55 6.36
N GLY A 350 34.90 2.97 7.52
CA GLY A 350 34.13 3.03 8.76
C GLY A 350 33.03 4.11 8.73
N ASP A 351 31.99 3.97 9.55
CA ASP A 351 30.77 4.83 9.51
C ASP A 351 31.08 6.35 9.62
N ASP A 352 32.07 6.76 10.43
CA ASP A 352 32.45 8.17 10.59
C ASP A 352 33.17 8.75 9.35
N GLN A 353 33.98 7.93 8.66
CA GLN A 353 34.66 8.32 7.43
C GLN A 353 33.65 8.42 6.27
N TYR A 354 32.61 7.58 6.30
CA TYR A 354 31.48 7.66 5.37
C TYR A 354 30.65 8.93 5.58
N ALA A 355 30.32 9.31 6.81
CA ALA A 355 29.56 10.54 7.07
C ALA A 355 30.30 11.80 6.58
N GLU A 356 31.63 11.80 6.64
CA GLU A 356 32.48 12.87 6.10
C GLU A 356 32.56 12.84 4.56
N LEU A 357 32.73 11.67 3.94
CA LEU A 357 32.76 11.51 2.48
C LEU A 357 31.40 11.83 1.84
N GLU A 358 30.30 11.36 2.44
CA GLU A 358 28.94 11.69 2.02
C GLU A 358 28.70 13.19 2.14
N ARG A 359 29.13 13.83 3.24
CA ARG A 359 29.02 15.29 3.40
C ARG A 359 29.79 16.04 2.30
N ARG A 360 31.05 15.66 2.03
CA ARG A 360 31.86 16.28 0.97
C ARG A 360 31.26 16.07 -0.42
N TRP A 361 30.80 14.87 -0.72
CA TRP A 361 30.13 14.58 -1.99
C TRP A 361 28.88 15.46 -2.14
N TRP A 362 28.07 15.61 -1.09
CA TRP A 362 26.90 16.50 -1.12
C TRP A 362 27.27 17.98 -1.25
N GLU A 363 28.39 18.43 -0.66
CA GLU A 363 28.91 19.80 -0.83
C GLU A 363 29.34 20.06 -2.27
N ASP A 364 30.12 19.14 -2.87
CA ASP A 364 30.59 19.25 -4.26
C ASP A 364 29.43 19.13 -5.26
N VAL A 365 28.52 18.19 -5.03
CA VAL A 365 27.32 17.99 -5.85
C VAL A 365 26.33 19.12 -5.70
N ALA A 366 26.18 19.75 -4.53
CA ALA A 366 25.30 20.89 -4.38
C ALA A 366 25.67 22.03 -5.33
N VAL A 367 26.97 22.29 -5.53
CA VAL A 367 27.46 23.30 -6.46
C VAL A 367 27.19 22.88 -7.92
N ILE A 368 27.54 21.64 -8.28
CA ILE A 368 27.38 21.14 -9.66
C ILE A 368 25.90 21.03 -10.04
N ALA A 369 25.07 20.48 -9.16
CA ALA A 369 23.65 20.31 -9.38
C ALA A 369 22.92 21.66 -9.43
N ALA A 370 23.33 22.65 -8.62
CA ALA A 370 22.80 24.02 -8.73
C ALA A 370 23.17 24.68 -10.07
N GLY A 371 24.41 24.48 -10.54
CA GLY A 371 24.84 24.92 -11.87
C GLY A 371 24.03 24.26 -12.98
N TRP A 372 23.81 22.93 -12.88
CA TRP A 372 22.95 22.19 -13.80
C TRP A 372 21.53 22.76 -13.81
N ALA A 373 20.93 22.97 -12.62
CA ALA A 373 19.57 23.49 -12.50
C ALA A 373 19.41 24.86 -13.17
N ALA A 374 20.38 25.76 -12.99
CA ALA A 374 20.40 27.06 -13.64
C ALA A 374 20.49 26.94 -15.17
N SER A 375 21.34 26.03 -15.67
CA SER A 375 21.54 25.84 -17.11
C SER A 375 20.38 25.12 -17.81
N SER A 376 19.70 24.22 -17.11
CA SER A 376 18.59 23.41 -17.65
C SER A 376 17.22 24.05 -17.46
N GLY A 377 17.13 25.13 -16.67
CA GLY A 377 15.87 25.71 -16.26
C GLY A 377 15.08 24.81 -15.31
N TRP A 378 15.76 23.93 -14.56
CA TRP A 378 15.12 23.00 -13.65
C TRP A 378 14.33 23.73 -12.57
N ALA A 379 13.11 23.24 -12.34
CA ALA A 379 12.28 23.60 -11.21
C ALA A 379 11.71 22.32 -10.61
N PRO A 380 11.54 22.25 -9.28
CA PRO A 380 10.99 21.08 -8.64
C PRO A 380 9.57 20.80 -9.16
N SER A 381 9.34 19.59 -9.67
CA SER A 381 8.01 19.10 -9.99
C SER A 381 7.25 18.83 -8.69
N LEU A 382 6.03 19.35 -8.57
CA LEU A 382 5.11 19.00 -7.48
C LEU A 382 4.14 17.95 -8.02
N HIS A 383 4.25 16.71 -7.56
CA HIS A 383 3.28 15.65 -7.81
C HIS A 383 2.54 15.23 -6.54
#